data_AF-A0AAC8W5H1-F1
#
_entry.id   AF-A0AAC8W5H1-F1
#
_cell.length_a   1.000
_cell.length_b   1.000
_cell.length_c   1.000
_cell.angle_alpha   90.00
_cell.angle_beta   90.00
_cell.angle_gamma   90.00
#
_symmetry.space_group_name_H-M   'P 1'
#
loop_
_entity.id
_entity.type
_entity.pdbx_description
1 polymer ?
#
loop_
_entity_poly.entity_id
_entity_poly.type
_entity_poly.pdbx_seq_one_letter_code
_entity_poly.pdbx_strand_id
1 'polypeptide(L)'
;MPLPASIPPNASPDAFVRKGWCATLLDRWRTSRQLDALLALEPLDRKAVLQDAGLTEADLTAAAHADHVQSLLPAALVLHGIDAAALEADRADLMQDLVRVCMHCRKARACARILANGGANGGANGGDCAAHGRLCPNAPTLETLG
;
A
#
# COMPACT_ATOMS: atom_id res chain seq x y z
N MET A 1 20.34 8.75 -33.14
CA MET A 1 19.20 7.96 -32.62
C MET A 1 19.73 7.10 -31.47
N PRO A 2 19.32 7.32 -30.21
CA PRO A 2 19.76 6.45 -29.12
C PRO A 2 18.89 5.19 -29.06
N LEU A 3 19.55 4.04 -28.93
CA LEU A 3 18.95 2.71 -28.72
C LEU A 3 18.22 2.65 -27.35
N PRO A 4 17.12 1.87 -27.22
CA PRO A 4 16.45 1.69 -25.94
C PRO A 4 17.32 0.89 -24.96
N ALA A 5 17.31 1.33 -23.70
CA ALA A 5 18.02 0.69 -22.61
C ALA A 5 17.57 -0.78 -22.44
N SER A 6 18.53 -1.68 -22.44
CA SER A 6 18.34 -3.11 -22.26
C SER A 6 17.62 -3.42 -20.96
N ILE A 7 16.57 -4.26 -21.06
CA ILE A 7 15.88 -4.88 -19.92
C ILE A 7 16.92 -5.73 -19.16
N PRO A 8 17.11 -5.58 -17.84
CA PRO A 8 18.00 -6.44 -17.09
C PRO A 8 17.42 -7.87 -17.06
N PRO A 9 18.18 -8.90 -17.47
CA PRO A 9 17.73 -10.28 -17.34
C PRO A 9 17.86 -10.71 -15.87
N ASN A 10 16.88 -11.49 -15.39
CA ASN A 10 16.75 -12.03 -14.04
C ASN A 10 16.39 -11.04 -12.92
N ALA A 11 15.09 -10.77 -12.79
CA ALA A 11 14.49 -10.66 -11.47
C ALA A 11 14.26 -12.09 -10.94
N SER A 12 15.22 -12.64 -10.19
CA SER A 12 15.05 -13.96 -9.55
C SER A 12 13.85 -13.97 -8.59
N PRO A 13 13.09 -15.08 -8.52
CA PRO A 13 12.02 -15.27 -7.53
C PRO A 13 12.50 -15.17 -6.07
N ASP A 14 13.79 -15.40 -5.84
CA ASP A 14 14.37 -15.41 -4.48
C ASP A 14 14.43 -14.03 -3.80
N ALA A 15 14.25 -12.94 -4.55
CA ALA A 15 14.13 -11.59 -3.98
C ALA A 15 12.85 -11.42 -3.13
N PHE A 16 11.88 -12.34 -3.24
CA PHE A 16 10.57 -12.25 -2.59
C PHE A 16 10.55 -12.71 -1.13
N VAL A 17 11.61 -13.32 -0.61
CA VAL A 17 11.51 -14.16 0.60
C VAL A 17 11.93 -13.46 1.90
N ARG A 18 12.51 -12.24 1.88
CA ARG A 18 13.13 -11.63 3.09
C ARG A 18 12.51 -10.34 3.65
N LYS A 19 11.50 -9.76 3.00
CA LYS A 19 10.78 -8.59 3.52
C LYS A 19 9.33 -8.98 3.78
N GLY A 20 8.75 -8.51 4.89
CA GLY A 20 7.33 -8.72 5.21
C GLY A 20 6.46 -8.44 3.97
N TRP A 21 5.35 -9.16 3.82
CA TRP A 21 4.56 -9.13 2.60
C TRP A 21 4.11 -7.72 2.23
N CYS A 22 3.81 -6.87 3.20
CA CYS A 22 3.48 -5.47 2.97
C CYS A 22 4.71 -4.66 2.59
N ALA A 23 5.87 -4.84 3.23
CA ALA A 23 7.11 -4.21 2.80
C ALA A 23 7.52 -4.62 1.37
N THR A 24 7.24 -5.86 0.98
CA THR A 24 7.45 -6.38 -0.39
C THR A 24 6.43 -5.81 -1.37
N LEU A 25 5.15 -5.70 -0.99
CA LEU A 25 4.09 -5.11 -1.82
C LEU A 25 4.30 -3.60 -2.01
N LEU A 26 4.67 -2.90 -0.94
CA LEU A 26 5.01 -1.48 -0.93
C LEU A 26 6.31 -1.24 -1.70
N ASP A 27 7.38 -2.03 -1.52
CA ASP A 27 8.57 -1.92 -2.39
C ASP A 27 8.27 -2.24 -3.86
N ARG A 28 7.33 -3.17 -4.14
CA ARG A 28 6.88 -3.50 -5.51
C ARG A 28 6.13 -2.34 -6.19
N TRP A 29 5.39 -1.54 -5.43
CA TRP A 29 4.69 -0.36 -5.99
C TRP A 29 5.61 0.84 -6.25
N ARG A 30 6.84 0.79 -5.73
CA ARG A 30 7.78 1.91 -5.70
C ARG A 30 8.44 2.23 -7.04
N THR A 31 8.16 1.45 -8.10
CA THR A 31 8.78 1.64 -9.41
C THR A 31 7.79 1.38 -10.54
N SER A 32 7.49 2.41 -11.34
CA SER A 32 6.71 2.26 -12.58
C SER A 32 7.25 1.16 -13.50
N ARG A 33 8.57 0.92 -13.46
CA ARG A 33 9.27 -0.16 -14.20
C ARG A 33 8.81 -1.58 -13.82
N GLN A 34 8.22 -1.77 -12.64
CA GLN A 34 7.78 -3.08 -12.16
C GLN A 34 6.32 -3.37 -12.51
N LEU A 35 5.48 -2.34 -12.69
CA LEU A 35 4.17 -2.52 -13.30
C LEU A 35 4.32 -2.96 -14.75
N ASP A 36 5.25 -2.34 -15.50
CA ASP A 36 5.58 -2.78 -16.86
C ASP A 36 6.07 -4.23 -16.89
N ALA A 37 6.90 -4.64 -15.92
CA ALA A 37 7.36 -6.02 -15.81
C ALA A 37 6.23 -7.00 -15.47
N LEU A 38 5.30 -6.61 -14.59
CA LEU A 38 4.11 -7.39 -14.26
C LEU A 38 3.19 -7.53 -15.47
N LEU A 39 2.98 -6.45 -16.22
CA LEU A 39 2.18 -6.44 -17.46
C LEU A 39 2.82 -7.28 -18.57
N ALA A 40 4.15 -7.40 -18.58
CA ALA A 40 4.91 -8.22 -19.52
C ALA A 40 4.88 -9.73 -19.21
N LEU A 41 4.35 -10.16 -18.06
CA LEU A 41 4.14 -11.58 -17.77
C LEU A 41 3.03 -12.17 -18.66
N GLU A 42 3.14 -13.48 -18.92
CA GLU A 42 2.06 -14.24 -19.54
C GLU A 42 0.78 -14.16 -18.70
N PRO A 43 -0.43 -14.18 -19.30
CA PRO A 43 -1.68 -13.90 -18.59
C PRO A 43 -1.95 -14.81 -17.39
N LEU A 44 -1.57 -16.09 -17.47
CA LEU A 44 -1.74 -17.04 -16.38
C LEU A 44 -0.78 -16.75 -15.22
N ASP A 45 0.49 -16.45 -15.52
CA ASP A 45 1.50 -16.13 -14.53
C ASP A 45 1.19 -14.79 -13.85
N ARG A 46 0.78 -13.78 -14.63
CA ARG A 46 0.32 -12.50 -14.09
C ARG A 46 -0.86 -12.68 -13.13
N LYS A 47 -1.84 -13.50 -13.52
CA LYS A 47 -3.00 -13.80 -12.68
C LYS A 47 -2.60 -14.48 -11.38
N ALA A 48 -1.69 -15.46 -11.43
CA ALA A 48 -1.19 -16.13 -10.23
C ALA A 48 -0.48 -15.14 -9.28
N VAL A 49 0.42 -14.30 -9.82
CA VAL A 49 1.13 -13.29 -9.03
C VAL A 49 0.19 -12.26 -8.40
N LEU A 50 -0.86 -11.86 -9.12
CA LEU A 50 -1.90 -10.97 -8.59
C LEU A 50 -2.71 -11.65 -7.49
N GLN A 51 -3.12 -12.91 -7.69
CA GLN A 51 -3.88 -13.68 -6.70
C GLN A 51 -3.09 -13.91 -5.41
N ASP A 52 -1.80 -14.23 -5.52
CA ASP A 52 -0.90 -14.36 -4.37
C ASP A 52 -0.84 -13.04 -3.57
N ALA A 53 -0.97 -11.90 -4.24
CA ALA A 53 -1.01 -10.58 -3.63
C ALA A 53 -2.41 -10.15 -3.16
N GLY A 54 -3.44 -11.00 -3.29
CA GLY A 54 -4.83 -10.64 -2.98
C GLY A 54 -5.44 -9.62 -3.95
N LEU A 55 -4.85 -9.48 -5.15
CA LEU A 55 -5.23 -8.53 -6.18
C LEU A 55 -5.87 -9.24 -7.38
N THR A 56 -6.57 -8.45 -8.18
CA THR A 56 -7.16 -8.82 -9.46
C THR A 56 -6.59 -7.95 -10.58
N GLU A 57 -6.80 -8.35 -11.83
CA GLU A 57 -6.42 -7.53 -13.00
C GLU A 57 -7.07 -6.13 -12.96
N ALA A 58 -8.26 -6.01 -12.37
CA ALA A 58 -8.95 -4.72 -12.21
C ALA A 58 -8.21 -3.76 -11.28
N ASP A 59 -7.37 -4.28 -10.36
CA ASP A 59 -6.62 -3.50 -9.40
C ASP A 59 -5.38 -2.84 -10.01
N LEU A 60 -4.92 -3.28 -11.19
CA LEU A 60 -3.69 -2.79 -11.82
C LEU A 60 -3.68 -1.29 -12.07
N THR A 61 -4.83 -0.73 -12.47
CA THR A 61 -4.95 0.71 -12.72
C THR A 61 -4.79 1.50 -11.41
N ALA A 62 -5.33 0.99 -10.31
CA ALA A 62 -5.17 1.62 -9.00
C ALA A 62 -3.75 1.46 -8.47
N ALA A 63 -3.15 0.28 -8.66
CA ALA A 63 -1.76 0.00 -8.29
C ALA A 63 -0.77 0.95 -8.97
N ALA A 64 -1.01 1.32 -10.24
CA ALA A 64 -0.20 2.28 -10.99
C ALA A 64 -0.15 3.70 -10.37
N HIS A 65 -1.09 4.00 -9.47
CA HIS A 65 -1.23 5.32 -8.84
C HIS A 65 -1.18 5.24 -7.31
N ALA A 66 -0.67 4.14 -6.77
CA ALA A 66 -0.72 3.79 -5.35
C ALA A 66 0.47 4.32 -4.51
N ASP A 67 1.29 5.22 -5.05
CA ASP A 67 2.49 5.74 -4.38
C ASP A 67 2.20 6.28 -2.98
N HIS A 68 0.99 6.81 -2.76
CA HIS A 68 0.57 7.34 -1.46
C HIS A 68 0.45 6.27 -0.38
N VAL A 69 0.16 5.01 -0.71
CA VAL A 69 -0.15 3.98 0.30
C VAL A 69 1.04 3.75 1.25
N GLN A 70 2.27 3.81 0.73
CA GLN A 70 3.50 3.59 1.50
C GLN A 70 3.71 4.62 2.61
N SER A 71 3.20 5.84 2.44
CA SER A 71 3.36 6.92 3.42
C SER A 71 2.09 7.14 4.23
N LEU A 72 0.93 7.11 3.59
CA LEU A 72 -0.33 7.48 4.23
C LEU A 72 -0.91 6.37 5.09
N LEU A 73 -0.81 5.11 4.68
CA LEU A 73 -1.38 4.02 5.49
C LEU A 73 -0.62 3.83 6.82
N PRO A 74 0.72 3.77 6.86
CA PRO A 74 1.45 3.73 8.13
C PRO A 74 1.17 4.94 9.03
N ALA A 75 1.11 6.15 8.45
CA ALA A 75 0.78 7.35 9.21
C ALA A 75 -0.67 7.32 9.76
N ALA A 76 -1.61 6.74 9.02
CA ALA A 76 -2.98 6.53 9.51
C ALA A 76 -3.03 5.50 10.64
N LEU A 77 -2.27 4.40 10.56
CA LEU A 77 -2.16 3.43 11.66
C LEU A 77 -1.61 4.10 12.94
N VAL A 78 -0.54 4.88 12.81
CA VAL A 78 0.05 5.64 13.94
C VAL A 78 -0.94 6.65 14.52
N LEU A 79 -1.69 7.37 13.68
CA LEU A 79 -2.73 8.31 14.15
C LEU A 79 -3.78 7.60 15.03
N HIS A 80 -4.10 6.35 14.70
CA HIS A 80 -5.06 5.52 15.45
C HIS A 80 -4.41 4.67 16.55
N GLY A 81 -3.11 4.89 16.84
CA GLY A 81 -2.39 4.16 17.89
C GLY A 81 -2.10 2.69 17.57
N ILE A 82 -2.19 2.29 16.30
CA ILE A 82 -2.01 0.91 15.86
C ILE A 82 -0.55 0.68 15.46
N ASP A 83 0.08 -0.34 16.03
CA ASP A 83 1.40 -0.81 15.60
C ASP A 83 1.26 -1.64 14.31
N ALA A 84 1.79 -1.10 13.21
CA ALA A 84 1.75 -1.73 11.90
C ALA A 84 2.52 -3.06 11.86
N ALA A 85 3.64 -3.17 12.56
CA ALA A 85 4.47 -4.38 12.55
C ALA A 85 3.78 -5.52 13.32
N ALA A 86 3.19 -5.20 14.47
CA ALA A 86 2.39 -6.16 15.23
C ALA A 86 1.15 -6.60 14.43
N LEU A 87 0.44 -5.65 13.79
CA LEU A 87 -0.73 -5.97 12.97
C LEU A 87 -0.38 -6.87 11.78
N GLU A 88 0.74 -6.63 11.09
CA GLU A 88 1.19 -7.48 9.98
C GLU A 88 1.58 -8.89 10.45
N ALA A 89 2.21 -9.01 11.62
CA ALA A 89 2.59 -10.30 12.19
C ALA A 89 1.36 -11.14 12.61
N ASP A 90 0.36 -10.49 13.22
CA ASP A 90 -0.81 -11.18 13.78
C ASP A 90 -1.92 -11.40 12.73
N ARG A 91 -2.12 -10.43 11.82
CA ARG A 91 -3.21 -10.43 10.82
C ARG A 91 -2.77 -9.83 9.49
N ALA A 92 -1.88 -10.55 8.80
CA ALA A 92 -1.35 -10.18 7.50
C ALA A 92 -2.46 -9.98 6.44
N ASP A 93 -3.53 -10.78 6.48
CA ASP A 93 -4.70 -10.68 5.62
C ASP A 93 -5.44 -9.34 5.80
N LEU A 94 -5.62 -8.90 7.04
CA LEU A 94 -6.22 -7.60 7.34
C LEU A 94 -5.34 -6.44 6.87
N MET A 95 -4.02 -6.55 7.04
CA MET A 95 -3.11 -5.53 6.52
C MET A 95 -3.18 -5.44 4.99
N GLN A 96 -3.26 -6.57 4.28
CA GLN A 96 -3.46 -6.59 2.82
C GLN A 96 -4.77 -5.91 2.41
N ASP A 97 -5.85 -6.14 3.15
CA ASP A 97 -7.13 -5.47 2.90
C ASP A 97 -7.04 -3.95 3.12
N LEU A 98 -6.41 -3.50 4.20
CA LEU A 98 -6.18 -2.07 4.46
C LEU A 98 -5.36 -1.43 3.33
N VAL A 99 -4.33 -2.12 2.85
CA VAL A 99 -3.48 -1.71 1.74
C VAL A 99 -4.29 -1.59 0.45
N ARG A 100 -5.11 -2.59 0.11
CA ARG A 100 -5.98 -2.59 -1.07
C ARG A 100 -7.00 -1.45 -1.03
N VAL A 101 -7.69 -1.25 0.09
CA VAL A 101 -8.66 -0.16 0.24
C VAL A 101 -7.96 1.21 0.15
N CYS A 102 -6.77 1.34 0.73
CA CYS A 102 -5.98 2.58 0.65
C CYS A 102 -5.54 2.86 -0.79
N MET A 103 -5.11 1.85 -1.54
CA MET A 103 -4.72 1.94 -2.95
C MET A 103 -5.84 2.51 -3.83
N HIS A 104 -7.09 2.12 -3.58
CA HIS A 104 -8.27 2.63 -4.30
C HIS A 104 -8.75 4.01 -3.84
N CYS A 105 -8.16 4.59 -2.80
CA CYS A 105 -8.62 5.85 -2.23
C CYS A 105 -8.30 7.06 -3.13
N ARG A 106 -9.35 7.77 -3.56
CA ARG A 106 -9.21 9.00 -4.37
C ARG A 106 -8.94 10.27 -3.56
N LYS A 107 -8.92 10.17 -2.23
CA LYS A 107 -8.77 11.31 -1.31
C LYS A 107 -7.36 11.43 -0.73
N ALA A 108 -6.35 10.78 -1.32
CA ALA A 108 -4.97 10.72 -0.82
C ALA A 108 -4.38 12.10 -0.47
N ARG A 109 -4.58 13.13 -1.32
CA ARG A 109 -4.10 14.50 -1.05
C ARG A 109 -4.71 15.13 0.19
N ALA A 110 -6.01 14.92 0.42
CA ALA A 110 -6.69 15.43 1.60
C ALA A 110 -6.29 14.64 2.85
N CYS A 111 -6.13 13.32 2.72
CA CYS A 111 -5.61 12.45 3.76
C CYS A 111 -4.21 12.89 4.22
N ALA A 112 -3.30 13.15 3.27
CA ALA A 112 -1.95 13.65 3.57
C ALA A 112 -1.96 14.95 4.38
N ARG A 113 -2.87 15.89 4.07
CA ARG A 113 -2.99 17.14 4.84
C ARG A 113 -3.47 16.91 6.28
N ILE A 114 -4.43 16.01 6.48
CA ILE A 114 -4.91 15.65 7.82
C ILE A 114 -3.79 14.98 8.61
N LEU A 115 -3.10 14.01 8.01
CA LEU A 115 -2.02 13.26 8.67
C LEU A 115 -0.79 14.11 8.97
N ALA A 116 -0.44 15.08 8.10
CA ALA A 116 0.66 16.01 8.36
C ALA A 116 0.41 16.89 9.59
N ASN A 117 -0.85 17.24 9.85
CA ASN A 117 -1.24 18.06 11.01
C ASN A 117 -1.34 17.22 12.30
N GLY A 118 -1.81 15.97 12.20
CA GLY A 118 -1.94 15.06 13.35
C GLY A 118 -0.64 14.42 13.83
N GLY A 119 0.34 14.25 12.95
CA GLY A 119 1.67 13.72 13.30
C GLY A 119 2.57 14.70 14.05
N ALA A 120 2.36 16.01 13.88
CA ALA A 120 3.20 17.05 14.49
C ALA A 120 2.92 17.27 15.99
N ASN A 121 1.75 16.85 16.49
CA ASN A 121 1.29 17.16 17.85
C ASN A 121 1.16 15.92 18.75
N GLY A 122 1.73 14.78 18.36
CA GLY A 122 1.79 13.58 19.20
C GLY A 122 0.44 13.15 19.77
N GLY A 123 -0.49 12.74 18.90
CA GLY A 123 -1.61 11.84 19.24
C GLY A 123 -2.57 12.22 20.38
N ALA A 124 -2.47 13.40 20.98
CA ALA A 124 -3.20 13.71 22.22
C ALA A 124 -4.55 14.41 22.01
N ASN A 125 -4.84 14.90 20.80
CA ASN A 125 -6.12 15.55 20.50
C ASN A 125 -6.90 14.74 19.46
N GLY A 126 -7.97 14.06 19.88
CA GLY A 126 -8.86 13.25 19.04
C GLY A 126 -9.58 13.99 17.88
N GLY A 127 -9.29 15.29 17.68
CA GLY A 127 -9.80 16.07 16.55
C GLY A 127 -9.30 15.58 15.18
N ASP A 128 -8.06 15.09 15.11
CA ASP A 128 -7.47 14.61 13.85
C ASP A 128 -7.96 13.20 13.47
N CYS A 129 -8.24 12.33 14.46
CA CYS A 129 -8.89 11.03 14.23
C CYS A 129 -10.30 11.21 13.68
N ALA A 130 -11.11 12.11 14.26
CA ALA A 130 -12.46 12.37 13.77
C ALA A 130 -12.48 12.99 12.36
N ALA A 131 -11.53 13.88 12.05
CA ALA A 131 -11.37 14.45 10.72
C ALA A 131 -10.94 13.40 9.69
N HIS A 132 -9.97 12.55 10.05
CA HIS A 132 -9.56 11.40 9.24
C HIS A 132 -10.72 10.41 9.05
N GLY A 133 -11.51 10.15 10.10
CA GLY A 133 -12.62 9.21 10.11
C GLY A 133 -13.70 9.52 9.07
N ARG A 134 -14.02 10.80 8.89
CA ARG A 134 -14.97 11.25 7.84
C ARG A 134 -14.44 11.12 6.41
N LEU A 135 -13.14 10.95 6.24
CA LEU A 135 -12.48 11.00 4.94
C LEU A 135 -11.98 9.63 4.47
N CYS A 136 -11.33 8.89 5.36
CA CYS A 136 -10.59 7.68 5.04
C CYS A 136 -11.51 6.46 4.92
N PRO A 137 -11.47 5.72 3.80
CA PRO A 137 -12.30 4.53 3.64
C PRO A 137 -11.92 3.39 4.60
N ASN A 138 -10.69 3.37 5.12
CA ASN A 138 -10.26 2.41 6.14
C ASN A 138 -10.70 2.79 7.56
N ALA A 139 -11.23 4.01 7.77
CA ALA A 139 -11.49 4.51 9.12
C ALA A 139 -12.35 3.59 10.00
N PRO A 140 -13.47 2.98 9.52
CA PRO A 140 -14.27 2.09 10.36
C PRO A 140 -13.47 0.89 10.87
N THR A 141 -12.57 0.36 10.03
CA THR A 141 -11.69 -0.73 10.43
C THR A 141 -10.67 -0.24 11.44
N LEU A 142 -9.98 0.88 11.18
CA LEU A 142 -8.96 1.43 12.09
C LEU A 142 -9.54 1.76 13.47
N GLU A 143 -10.74 2.32 13.55
CA GLU A 143 -11.45 2.61 14.81
C GLU A 143 -11.82 1.34 15.61
N THR A 144 -11.91 0.19 14.95
CA THR A 144 -12.14 -1.10 15.64
C THR A 144 -10.84 -1.71 16.17
N LEU A 145 -9.69 -1.25 15.65
CA LEU A 145 -8.37 -1.79 15.96
C LEU A 145 -7.64 -1.06 17.08
N GLY A 146 -7.83 0.26 17.20
CA GLY A 146 -7.28 1.12 18.26
C GLY A 146 -8.25 1.32 19.41
#